data_AF-A0A4Y9LUP9-F1
#
_entry.id   AF-A0A4Y9LUP9-F1
#
_cell.length_a   1.000
_cell.length_b   1.000
_cell.length_c   1.000
_cell.angle_alpha   90.00
_cell.angle_beta   90.00
_cell.angle_gamma   90.00
#
_symmetry.space_group_name_H-M   'P 1'
#
loop_
_entity.id
_entity.type
_entity.pdbx_description
1 polymer ?
#
loop_
_entity_poly.entity_id
_entity_poly.type
_entity_poly.pdbx_seq_one_letter_code
_entity_poly.pdbx_strand_id
1 'polypeptide(L)'
;MHQAARLEFERVMDEFVRWHVVPEDERSPAPAWWWGPAMAVVDDQEPMSAAWCSELGLNEGASFADGARTILALFVEQTSLTEPQDFPSKAEGTDHEVRELHPQPSDDSAFQP
;
A
#
# COMPACT_ATOMS: atom_id res chain seq x y z
N MET A 1 -19.71 -0.07 8.50
CA MET A 1 -18.29 -0.22 8.15
C MET A 1 -17.51 -0.68 9.38
N HIS A 2 -16.55 -1.61 9.23
CA HIS A 2 -15.88 -2.26 10.38
C HIS A 2 -14.65 -1.46 10.84
N GLN A 3 -14.47 -1.30 12.16
CA GLN A 3 -13.32 -0.60 12.77
C GLN A 3 -11.96 -1.12 12.26
N ALA A 4 -11.86 -2.42 11.98
CA ALA A 4 -10.65 -3.01 11.39
C ALA A 4 -10.32 -2.44 10.01
N ALA A 5 -11.32 -2.18 9.15
CA ALA A 5 -11.08 -1.63 7.82
C ALA A 5 -10.53 -0.20 7.89
N ARG A 6 -11.02 0.61 8.84
CA ARG A 6 -10.46 1.93 9.11
C ARG A 6 -9.00 1.79 9.52
N LEU A 7 -8.68 0.98 10.53
CA LEU A 7 -7.31 0.77 11.00
C LEU A 7 -6.34 0.32 9.88
N GLU A 8 -6.76 -0.56 8.97
CA GLU A 8 -5.93 -0.94 7.81
C GLU A 8 -5.73 0.24 6.85
N PHE A 9 -6.73 1.11 6.67
CA PHE A 9 -6.56 2.35 5.90
C PHE A 9 -5.63 3.35 6.61
N GLU A 10 -5.65 3.44 7.94
CA GLU A 10 -4.70 4.27 8.69
C GLU A 10 -3.24 3.85 8.44
N ARG A 11 -2.98 2.53 8.32
CA ARG A 11 -1.66 2.02 7.93
C ARG A 11 -1.27 2.42 6.52
N VAL A 12 -2.23 2.43 5.58
CA VAL A 12 -2.02 2.96 4.23
C VAL A 12 -1.63 4.43 4.31
N MET A 13 -2.26 5.22 5.17
CA MET A 13 -1.90 6.63 5.35
C MET A 13 -0.48 6.82 5.87
N ASP A 14 -0.04 6.01 6.84
CA ASP A 14 1.34 6.05 7.34
C ASP A 14 2.38 5.67 6.26
N GLU A 15 2.05 4.74 5.37
CA GLU A 15 2.89 4.42 4.21
C GLU A 15 2.84 5.51 3.14
N PHE A 16 1.67 6.08 2.88
CA PHE A 16 1.50 7.18 1.94
C PHE A 16 2.37 8.38 2.30
N VAL A 17 2.41 8.79 3.58
CA VAL A 17 3.27 9.91 4.02
C VAL A 17 4.75 9.64 3.74
N ARG A 18 5.21 8.40 4.01
CA ARG A 18 6.59 7.98 3.73
C ARG A 18 6.90 7.87 2.24
N TRP A 19 5.90 7.53 1.42
CA TRP A 19 6.01 7.48 -0.03
C TRP A 19 6.00 8.88 -0.64
N HIS A 20 5.13 9.75 -0.14
CA HIS A 20 4.89 11.09 -0.69
C HIS A 20 6.04 12.07 -0.41
N VAL A 21 6.89 11.82 0.59
CA VAL A 21 8.09 12.64 0.83
C VAL A 21 9.23 12.36 -0.17
N VAL A 22 9.23 11.20 -0.85
CA VAL A 22 10.23 10.88 -1.87
C VAL A 22 9.98 11.73 -3.13
N PRO A 23 11.00 12.35 -3.75
CA PRO A 23 10.83 13.09 -5.01
C PRO A 23 10.16 12.25 -6.11
N GLU A 24 9.29 12.84 -6.92
CA GLU A 24 8.48 12.10 -7.92
C GLU A 24 9.32 11.28 -8.93
N ASP A 25 10.49 11.79 -9.31
CA ASP A 25 11.43 11.12 -10.20
C ASP A 25 12.08 9.87 -9.58
N GLU A 26 12.29 9.88 -8.27
CA GLU A 26 12.87 8.78 -7.48
C GLU A 26 11.81 7.84 -6.90
N ARG A 27 10.58 8.30 -6.74
CA ARG A 27 9.48 7.60 -6.07
C ARG A 27 8.99 6.42 -6.90
N SER A 28 8.79 5.25 -6.27
CA SER A 28 8.14 4.14 -6.95
C SER A 28 6.66 4.43 -7.24
N PRO A 29 6.00 3.69 -8.14
CA PRO A 29 4.55 3.78 -8.32
C PRO A 29 3.78 3.58 -6.99
N ALA A 30 2.48 3.88 -6.96
CA ALA A 30 1.68 3.55 -5.78
C ALA A 30 1.61 2.02 -5.64
N PRO A 31 1.89 1.44 -4.46
CA PRO A 31 1.93 0.00 -4.32
C PRO A 31 0.52 -0.62 -4.33
N ALA A 32 0.39 -1.76 -5.01
CA ALA A 32 -0.90 -2.44 -5.19
C ALA A 32 -1.56 -2.87 -3.87
N TRP A 33 -0.78 -3.11 -2.81
CA TRP A 33 -1.31 -3.53 -1.52
C TRP A 33 -2.15 -2.44 -0.80
N TRP A 34 -2.10 -1.19 -1.25
CA TRP A 34 -3.01 -0.14 -0.75
C TRP A 34 -4.43 -0.25 -1.33
N TRP A 35 -4.61 -0.92 -2.47
CA TRP A 35 -5.89 -0.96 -3.16
C TRP A 35 -7.01 -1.59 -2.32
N GLY A 36 -6.71 -2.71 -1.64
CA GLY A 36 -7.68 -3.43 -0.81
C GLY A 36 -8.23 -2.58 0.35
N PRO A 37 -7.38 -2.04 1.25
CA PRO A 37 -7.83 -1.16 2.33
C PRO A 37 -8.56 0.09 1.83
N ALA A 38 -8.10 0.72 0.75
CA ALA A 38 -8.78 1.90 0.18
C ALA A 38 -10.18 1.53 -0.34
N MET A 39 -10.33 0.43 -1.08
CA MET A 39 -11.64 -0.06 -1.51
C MET A 39 -12.54 -0.42 -0.34
N ALA A 40 -11.97 -0.98 0.74
CA ALA A 40 -12.74 -1.33 1.92
C ALA A 40 -13.40 -0.10 2.55
N VAL A 41 -12.78 1.08 2.49
CA VAL A 41 -13.28 2.35 3.07
C VAL A 41 -13.94 3.33 2.11
N VAL A 42 -14.16 2.95 0.84
CA VAL A 42 -14.61 3.86 -0.22
C VAL A 42 -15.99 4.50 -0.01
N ASP A 43 -16.84 3.88 0.80
CA ASP A 43 -18.19 4.39 1.14
C ASP A 43 -18.31 4.85 2.60
N ASP A 44 -17.22 4.86 3.37
CA ASP A 44 -17.24 5.25 4.78
C ASP A 44 -17.28 6.76 4.97
N GLN A 45 -18.41 7.28 5.44
CA GLN A 45 -18.64 8.72 5.65
C GLN A 45 -18.10 9.23 7.00
N GLU A 46 -17.47 8.38 7.81
CA GLU A 46 -16.86 8.85 9.05
C GLU A 46 -15.72 9.84 8.78
N PRO A 47 -15.59 10.91 9.57
CA PRO A 47 -14.46 11.83 9.48
C PRO A 47 -13.11 11.14 9.73
N MET A 48 -12.09 11.51 8.97
CA MET A 48 -10.70 11.16 9.24
C MET A 48 -10.04 12.13 10.24
N SER A 49 -8.86 11.77 10.73
CA SER A 49 -8.04 12.71 11.49
C SER A 49 -7.64 13.93 10.65
N ALA A 50 -7.54 15.10 11.29
CA ALA A 50 -7.10 16.32 10.62
C ALA A 50 -5.68 16.19 10.03
N ALA A 51 -4.82 15.38 10.67
CA ALA A 51 -3.47 15.10 10.18
C ALA A 51 -3.51 14.44 8.79
N TRP A 52 -4.30 13.37 8.60
CA TRP A 52 -4.41 12.72 7.29
C TRP A 52 -5.15 13.56 6.26
N CYS A 53 -6.12 14.38 6.68
CA CYS A 53 -6.72 15.36 5.78
C CYS A 53 -5.65 16.29 5.20
N SER A 54 -4.75 16.80 6.05
CA SER A 54 -3.64 17.67 5.62
C SER A 54 -2.66 16.96 4.68
N GLU A 55 -2.27 15.71 4.98
CA GLU A 55 -1.33 14.94 4.15
C GLU A 55 -1.88 14.65 2.76
N LEU A 56 -3.21 14.45 2.65
CA LEU A 56 -3.90 14.26 1.37
C LEU A 56 -4.28 15.56 0.67
N GLY A 57 -4.00 16.73 1.26
CA GLY A 57 -4.44 18.03 0.72
C GLY A 57 -5.95 18.22 0.73
N LEU A 58 -6.67 17.54 1.63
CA LEU A 58 -8.11 17.61 1.80
C LEU A 58 -8.49 18.63 2.90
N ASN A 59 -9.72 19.13 2.83
CA ASN A 59 -10.26 20.00 3.88
C ASN A 59 -10.42 19.22 5.20
N GLU A 60 -10.26 19.92 6.32
CA GLU A 60 -10.52 19.34 7.64
C GLU A 60 -11.97 18.83 7.74
N GLY A 61 -12.13 17.64 8.32
CA GLY A 61 -13.43 16.95 8.40
C GLY A 61 -13.78 16.10 7.17
N ALA A 62 -12.86 15.96 6.20
CA ALA A 62 -13.01 14.99 5.11
C ALA A 62 -13.19 13.56 5.64
N SER A 63 -13.98 12.78 4.91
CA SER A 63 -14.33 11.41 5.30
C SER A 63 -13.28 10.38 4.88
N PHE A 64 -13.34 9.18 5.48
CA PHE A 64 -12.55 8.04 5.02
C PHE A 64 -12.81 7.73 3.54
N ALA A 65 -14.04 7.91 3.05
CA ALA A 65 -14.39 7.79 1.65
C ALA A 65 -13.66 8.82 0.75
N ASP A 66 -13.48 10.05 1.21
CA ASP A 66 -12.74 11.08 0.46
C ASP A 66 -11.25 10.74 0.40
N GLY A 67 -10.69 10.27 1.51
CA GLY A 67 -9.32 9.78 1.55
C GLY A 67 -9.10 8.56 0.65
N ALA A 68 -10.02 7.60 0.71
CA ALA A 68 -10.01 6.40 -0.12
C ALA A 68 -9.97 6.73 -1.62
N ARG A 69 -10.84 7.64 -2.06
CA ARG A 69 -10.89 8.07 -3.47
C ARG A 69 -9.61 8.78 -3.91
N THR A 70 -8.99 9.54 -3.00
CA THR A 70 -7.70 10.18 -3.27
C THR A 70 -6.59 9.14 -3.46
N ILE A 71 -6.53 8.12 -2.61
CA ILE A 71 -5.58 7.00 -2.77
C ILE A 71 -5.87 6.20 -4.05
N LEU A 72 -7.13 5.89 -4.33
CA LEU A 72 -7.53 5.16 -5.54
C LEU A 72 -7.21 5.91 -6.83
N ALA A 73 -7.22 7.25 -6.80
CA ALA A 73 -6.86 8.08 -7.95
C ALA A 73 -5.39 7.90 -8.36
N LEU A 74 -4.49 7.53 -7.43
CA LEU A 74 -3.07 7.28 -7.72
C LEU A 74 -2.87 6.14 -8.73
N PHE A 75 -3.82 5.21 -8.84
CA PHE A 75 -3.72 4.05 -9.70
C PHE A 75 -4.23 4.29 -11.13
N VAL A 76 -4.96 5.38 -11.39
CA VAL A 76 -5.71 5.57 -12.65
C VAL A 76 -4.80 5.59 -13.88
N GLU A 77 -3.64 6.22 -13.79
CA GLU A 77 -2.68 6.35 -14.89
C GLU A 77 -1.47 5.42 -14.74
N GLN A 78 -1.47 4.59 -13.70
CA GLN A 78 -0.33 3.73 -13.37
C GLN A 78 -0.27 2.52 -14.29
N THR A 79 0.88 2.32 -14.94
CA THR A 79 1.11 1.21 -15.89
C THR A 79 2.10 0.16 -15.40
N SER A 80 2.66 0.32 -14.20
CA SER A 80 3.64 -0.61 -13.59
C SER A 80 3.34 -0.82 -12.12
N LEU A 81 3.74 -1.96 -11.57
CA LEU A 81 3.58 -2.28 -10.15
C LEU A 81 4.86 -1.99 -9.38
N THR A 82 4.70 -1.57 -8.13
CA THR A 82 5.81 -1.44 -7.17
C THR A 82 6.07 -2.78 -6.55
N GLU A 83 7.30 -3.27 -6.70
CA GLU A 83 7.76 -4.43 -5.97
C GLU A 83 8.03 -4.06 -4.50
N PRO A 84 7.82 -4.97 -3.53
CA PRO A 84 8.00 -4.66 -2.11
C PRO A 84 9.38 -4.10 -1.74
N GLN A 85 10.44 -4.52 -2.44
CA GLN A 85 11.81 -4.02 -2.20
C GLN A 85 12.07 -2.61 -2.73
N ASP A 86 11.25 -2.13 -3.68
CA ASP A 86 11.39 -0.83 -4.35
C ASP A 86 10.49 0.24 -3.73
N PHE A 87 9.90 -0.03 -2.57
CA PHE A 87 9.10 0.93 -1.84
C PHE A 87 9.93 1.56 -0.70
N PRO A 88 9.91 2.90 -0.53
CA PRO A 88 9.12 3.90 -1.25
C PRO A 88 9.80 4.53 -2.48
N SER A 89 11.06 4.19 -2.75
CA SER A 89 11.86 4.72 -3.87
C SER A 89 12.30 3.61 -4.80
N LYS A 90 12.32 3.87 -6.12
CA LYS A 90 12.87 2.95 -7.12
C LYS A 90 14.28 2.55 -6.68
N ALA A 91 14.55 1.27 -6.43
CA ALA A 91 15.92 0.87 -6.16
C ALA A 91 16.76 1.13 -7.42
N GLU A 92 17.91 1.80 -7.28
CA GLU A 92 18.93 1.76 -8.32
C GLU A 92 19.33 0.29 -8.44
N GLY A 93 18.93 -0.36 -9.54
CA GLY A 93 19.05 -1.80 -9.72
C GLY A 93 20.48 -2.30 -9.53
N THR A 94 20.80 -2.74 -8.32
CA THR A 94 21.72 -3.84 -8.12
C THR A 94 20.93 -5.11 -8.40
N ASP A 95 21.12 -5.61 -9.61
CA ASP A 95 20.91 -7.01 -9.97
C ASP A 95 21.37 -7.94 -8.82
N HIS A 96 20.65 -9.04 -8.56
CA HIS A 96 20.71 -9.99 -7.42
C HIS A 96 19.81 -9.70 -6.21
N GLU A 97 19.02 -10.63 -5.68
CA GLU A 97 18.99 -12.09 -5.79
C GLU A 97 17.52 -12.50 -5.77
N VAL A 98 17.03 -13.14 -6.84
CA VAL A 98 15.84 -13.98 -6.72
C VAL A 98 16.23 -15.01 -5.67
N ARG A 99 15.68 -14.88 -4.46
CA ARG A 99 15.90 -15.85 -3.39
C ARG A 99 15.35 -17.16 -3.93
N GLU A 100 16.22 -17.99 -4.50
CA GLU A 100 15.84 -19.30 -4.98
C GLU A 100 15.22 -20.01 -3.80
N LEU A 101 13.90 -20.20 -3.86
CA LEU A 101 13.19 -21.05 -2.93
C LEU A 101 13.69 -22.45 -3.25
N HIS A 102 14.79 -22.86 -2.61
CA HIS A 102 15.25 -24.23 -2.67
C HIS A 102 14.05 -25.12 -2.32
N PRO A 103 13.70 -26.10 -3.17
CA PRO A 103 12.64 -27.04 -2.86
C PRO A 103 12.93 -27.63 -1.48
N GLN A 104 11.99 -27.46 -0.54
CA GLN A 104 12.07 -28.17 0.73
C GLN A 104 12.17 -29.67 0.40
N PRO A 105 13.08 -30.43 1.02
CA PRO A 105 13.13 -31.86 0.83
C PRO A 105 11.74 -32.43 1.15
N SER A 106 11.17 -33.16 0.20
CA SER A 106 9.88 -33.80 0.34
C SER A 106 9.89 -34.62 1.63
N ASP A 107 9.03 -34.28 2.58
CA ASP A 107 8.86 -35.01 3.85
C ASP A 107 8.11 -36.33 3.61
N ASP A 108 8.65 -37.14 2.69
CA ASP A 108 8.09 -38.42 2.25
C ASP A 108 8.54 -39.58 3.16
N SER A 109 9.04 -39.26 4.35
CA SER A 109 9.46 -40.26 5.35
C SER A 109 8.32 -40.69 6.28
N ALA A 110 7.16 -40.03 6.21
CA ALA A 110 6.05 -40.26 7.14
C ALA A 110 5.22 -41.53 6.87
N PHE A 111 5.41 -42.17 5.71
CA PHE A 111 4.69 -43.39 5.34
C PHE A 111 5.65 -44.47 4.84
N GLN A 112 6.43 -45.06 5.76
CA GLN A 112 7.03 -46.36 5.50
C GLN A 112 5.99 -47.48 5.76
N PRO A 113 5.92 -48.51 4.90
CA PRO A 113 4.94 -49.60 5.00
C PRO A 113 5.16 -50.52 6.21
#